data_AF-A0A8T0ABH2-F1
#
_entry.id   AF-A0A8T0ABH2-F1
#
_cell.length_a   1.000
_cell.length_b   1.000
_cell.length_c   1.000
_cell.angle_alpha   90.00
_cell.angle_beta   90.00
_cell.angle_gamma   90.00
#
_symmetry.space_group_name_H-M   'P 1'
#
loop_
_entity.id
_entity.type
_entity.pdbx_description
1 polymer ?
#
loop_
_entity_poly.entity_id
_entity_poly.type
_entity_poly.pdbx_seq_one_letter_code
_entity_poly.pdbx_strand_id
1 'polypeptide(L)'
;MKAIVQVSVVVLLALIGLGSALECYSCVDYTGGCNTVKTCSGQNDGCLTLKERNGRIFRQCVRFSDCHTSHLAPMFPNVASFTYSCCESDLCNGASVGAGRTSAIALILSLALFWCIF
;
A
#
# COMPACT_ATOMS: atom_id res chain seq x y z
N MET A 1 -18.89 26.15 -22.59
CA MET A 1 -19.61 24.87 -22.37
C MET A 1 -18.68 23.67 -22.41
N LYS A 2 -17.90 23.43 -23.47
CA LYS A 2 -16.98 22.27 -23.58
C LYS A 2 -15.89 22.22 -22.49
N ALA A 3 -15.27 23.36 -22.16
CA ALA A 3 -14.23 23.45 -21.14
C ALA A 3 -14.72 23.13 -19.72
N ILE A 4 -15.95 23.51 -19.38
CA ILE A 4 -16.53 23.24 -18.05
C ILE A 4 -16.77 21.74 -17.88
N VAL A 5 -17.32 21.08 -18.91
CA VAL A 5 -17.55 19.63 -18.92
C VAL A 5 -16.22 18.87 -18.79
N GLN A 6 -15.18 19.31 -19.49
CA GLN A 6 -13.85 18.69 -19.41
C GLN A 6 -13.23 18.83 -18.01
N VAL A 7 -13.29 20.02 -17.41
CA VAL A 7 -12.78 20.25 -16.04
C VAL A 7 -13.54 19.40 -15.03
N SER A 8 -14.87 19.33 -15.13
CA SER A 8 -15.69 18.49 -14.24
C SER A 8 -15.33 17.00 -14.34
N VAL A 9 -15.07 16.48 -15.54
CA VAL A 9 -14.67 15.08 -15.74
C VAL A 9 -13.29 14.78 -15.15
N VAL A 10 -12.32 15.68 -15.34
CA VAL A 10 -10.96 15.51 -14.76
C VAL A 10 -11.01 15.53 -13.23
N VAL A 11 -11.80 16.43 -12.64
CA VAL A 11 -12.01 16.47 -11.18
C VAL A 11 -12.68 15.19 -10.68
N LEU A 12 -13.72 14.69 -11.36
CA LEU A 12 -14.37 13.44 -10.98
C LEU A 12 -13.40 12.25 -11.03
N LEU A 13 -12.60 12.13 -12.10
CA LEU A 13 -11.61 11.06 -12.25
C LEU A 13 -10.51 11.12 -11.18
N ALA A 14 -10.06 12.32 -10.80
CA ALA A 14 -9.11 12.51 -9.72
C ALA A 14 -9.69 12.07 -8.36
N LEU A 15 -10.99 12.26 -8.14
CA LEU A 15 -11.68 11.89 -6.91
C LEU A 15 -11.92 10.38 -6.76
N ILE A 16 -12.05 9.64 -7.87
CA ILE A 16 -12.28 8.18 -7.86
C ILE A 16 -11.10 7.44 -7.21
N GLY A 17 -9.88 8.00 -7.24
CA GLY A 17 -8.70 7.42 -6.60
C GLY A 17 -8.59 7.62 -5.08
N LEU A 18 -9.47 8.43 -4.46
CA LEU A 18 -9.36 8.73 -3.02
C LEU A 18 -10.01 7.69 -2.10
N GLY A 19 -10.69 6.67 -2.63
CA GLY A 19 -11.60 5.81 -1.86
C GLY A 19 -11.34 4.30 -1.93
N SER A 20 -10.13 3.87 -2.28
CA SER A 20 -9.80 2.44 -2.30
C SER A 20 -9.43 1.94 -0.90
N ALA A 21 -9.97 0.79 -0.49
CA ALA A 21 -9.53 0.12 0.72
C ALA A 21 -8.15 -0.48 0.48
N LEU A 22 -7.19 -0.19 1.37
CA LEU A 22 -5.80 -0.65 1.27
C LEU A 22 -5.73 -2.18 1.14
N GLU A 23 -4.94 -2.68 0.19
CA GLU A 23 -4.68 -4.10 0.04
C GLU A 23 -3.26 -4.45 0.52
N CYS A 24 -3.13 -5.51 1.33
CA CYS A 24 -1.84 -5.99 1.81
C CYS A 24 -1.69 -7.49 1.59
N TYR A 25 -0.45 -7.98 1.51
CA TYR A 25 -0.21 -9.40 1.65
C TYR A 25 -0.49 -9.86 3.08
N SER A 26 -1.18 -11.00 3.23
CA SER A 26 -1.53 -11.59 4.51
C SER A 26 -1.20 -13.08 4.56
N CYS A 27 -0.06 -13.42 5.17
CA CYS A 27 0.37 -14.80 5.33
C CYS A 27 1.48 -14.90 6.40
N VAL A 28 1.86 -16.15 6.70
CA VAL A 28 3.04 -16.47 7.50
C VAL A 28 3.89 -17.44 6.70
N ASP A 29 5.14 -17.06 6.43
CA ASP A 29 6.04 -17.80 5.54
C ASP A 29 7.49 -17.78 6.06
N TYR A 30 8.35 -18.62 5.47
CA TYR A 30 9.79 -18.67 5.76
C TYR A 30 10.64 -18.29 4.54
N THR A 31 10.05 -18.28 3.34
CA THR A 31 10.77 -18.16 2.06
C THR A 31 10.62 -16.78 1.43
N GLY A 32 9.78 -15.90 1.97
CA GLY A 32 9.40 -14.62 1.38
C GLY A 32 8.31 -14.71 0.32
N GLY A 33 7.86 -15.92 -0.04
CA GLY A 33 6.89 -16.19 -1.11
C GLY A 33 5.44 -16.02 -0.65
N CYS A 34 5.06 -14.82 -0.22
CA CYS A 34 3.68 -14.50 0.14
C CYS A 34 2.90 -14.01 -1.08
N ASN A 35 1.82 -14.70 -1.46
CA ASN A 35 0.97 -14.29 -2.58
C ASN A 35 -0.52 -14.12 -2.20
N THR A 36 -0.86 -14.27 -0.93
CA THR A 36 -2.23 -14.10 -0.43
C THR A 36 -2.51 -12.62 -0.20
N VAL A 37 -3.34 -12.02 -1.06
CA VAL A 37 -3.78 -10.62 -0.93
C VAL A 37 -5.01 -10.54 -0.03
N LYS A 38 -5.07 -9.52 0.81
CA LYS A 38 -6.20 -9.23 1.69
C LYS A 38 -6.49 -7.73 1.70
N THR A 39 -7.75 -7.38 1.44
CA THR A 39 -8.26 -6.04 1.64
C THR A 39 -8.35 -5.74 3.14
N CYS A 40 -7.75 -4.64 3.57
CA CYS A 40 -7.72 -4.20 4.96
C CYS A 40 -9.06 -3.57 5.37
N SER A 41 -9.40 -3.74 6.65
CA SER A 41 -10.57 -3.06 7.24
C SER A 41 -10.28 -1.58 7.41
N GLY A 42 -11.31 -0.73 7.48
CA GLY A 42 -11.15 0.74 7.52
C GLY A 42 -10.35 1.30 8.70
N GLN A 43 -10.10 0.51 9.75
CA GLN A 43 -9.20 0.91 10.85
C GLN A 43 -7.74 0.50 10.64
N ASN A 44 -7.47 -0.38 9.68
CA ASN A 44 -6.13 -0.88 9.36
C ASN A 44 -5.65 -0.21 8.08
N ASP A 45 -5.02 0.94 8.27
CA ASP A 45 -4.48 1.82 7.23
C ASP A 45 -3.01 1.53 6.86
N GLY A 46 -2.43 0.42 7.34
CA GLY A 46 -1.06 0.04 7.02
C GLY A 46 -0.87 -1.45 6.75
N CYS A 47 0.19 -1.78 5.99
CA CYS A 47 0.69 -3.12 5.81
C CYS A 47 1.91 -3.37 6.71
N LEU A 48 1.94 -4.50 7.40
CA LEU A 48 3.05 -4.95 8.24
C LEU A 48 3.87 -6.03 7.53
N THR A 49 5.20 -5.94 7.66
CA THR A 49 6.12 -7.09 7.54
C THR A 49 6.88 -7.21 8.85
N LEU A 50 6.75 -8.34 9.54
CA LEU A 50 7.49 -8.64 10.77
C LEU A 50 8.34 -9.89 10.55
N LYS A 51 9.64 -9.78 10.80
CA LYS A 51 10.62 -10.86 10.63
C LYS A 51 11.14 -11.28 11.98
N GLU A 52 10.82 -12.51 12.37
CA GLU A 52 11.36 -13.17 13.55
C GLU A 52 12.82 -13.59 13.31
N ARG A 53 13.64 -13.61 14.38
CA ARG A 53 15.05 -14.04 14.31
C ARG A 53 15.25 -15.44 13.73
N ASN A 54 14.27 -16.33 13.90
CA ASN A 54 14.28 -17.71 13.40
C ASN A 54 13.90 -17.83 11.90
N GLY A 55 13.77 -16.70 11.19
CA GLY A 55 13.50 -16.65 9.75
C GLY A 55 12.02 -16.64 9.38
N ARG A 56 11.11 -16.72 10.36
CA ARG A 56 9.66 -16.64 10.13
C ARG A 56 9.25 -15.21 9.81
N ILE A 57 8.47 -15.03 8.75
CA ILE A 57 8.00 -13.73 8.29
C ILE A 57 6.48 -13.70 8.40
N PHE A 58 5.96 -12.67 9.05
CA PHE A 58 4.54 -12.39 9.20
C PHE A 58 4.19 -11.17 8.36
N ARG A 59 3.14 -11.30 7.55
CA ARG A 59 2.57 -10.22 6.74
C ARG A 59 1.09 -10.11 7.04
N GLN A 60 0.62 -8.90 7.31
CA GLN A 60 -0.80 -8.65 7.56
C GLN A 60 -1.13 -7.15 7.51
N CYS A 61 -2.42 -6.84 7.49
CA CYS A 61 -2.92 -5.50 7.77
C CYS A 61 -2.68 -5.12 9.24
N VAL A 62 -2.37 -3.86 9.49
CA VAL A 62 -2.22 -3.26 10.81
C VAL A 62 -2.74 -1.83 10.76
N ARG A 63 -3.04 -1.25 11.91
CA ARG A 63 -3.16 0.21 12.00
C ARG A 63 -1.76 0.81 12.00
N PHE A 64 -1.50 1.77 11.11
CA PHE A 64 -0.17 2.35 10.95
C PHE A 64 0.34 2.99 12.24
N SER A 65 -0.56 3.63 13.02
CA SER A 65 -0.24 4.17 14.35
C SER A 65 0.23 3.11 15.35
N ASP A 66 -0.22 1.86 15.19
CA ASP A 66 0.11 0.75 16.08
C ASP A 66 1.39 0.03 15.63
N CYS A 67 2.03 0.50 14.55
CA CYS A 67 3.28 -0.06 14.04
C CYS A 67 4.50 0.41 14.84
N HIS A 68 4.54 0.00 16.11
CA HIS A 68 5.68 0.24 16.99
C HIS A 68 5.79 -0.86 18.05
N THR A 69 6.97 -1.01 18.63
CA THR A 69 7.34 -2.20 19.41
C THR A 69 6.39 -2.52 20.58
N SER A 70 5.89 -1.51 21.31
CA SER A 70 4.98 -1.72 22.45
C SER A 70 3.61 -2.28 22.06
N HIS A 71 3.15 -2.03 20.83
CA HIS A 71 1.89 -2.59 20.32
C HIS A 71 2.12 -3.92 19.60
N LEU A 72 3.23 -4.07 18.88
CA LEU A 72 3.53 -5.31 18.16
C LEU A 72 3.94 -6.45 19.11
N ALA A 73 4.75 -6.19 20.14
CA ALA A 73 5.20 -7.24 21.07
C ALA A 73 4.06 -8.08 21.68
N PRO A 74 2.96 -7.50 22.22
CA PRO A 74 1.84 -8.28 22.73
C PRO A 74 1.01 -8.98 21.64
N MET A 75 1.02 -8.49 20.39
CA MET A 75 0.36 -9.18 19.26
C MET A 75 1.11 -10.44 18.82
N PHE A 76 2.42 -10.51 19.10
CA PHE A 76 3.29 -11.62 18.73
C PHE A 76 3.99 -12.23 19.96
N PRO A 77 3.25 -12.77 20.95
CA PRO A 77 3.79 -13.18 22.24
C PRO A 77 4.79 -14.34 22.16
N ASN A 78 4.74 -15.13 21.07
CA ASN A 78 5.65 -16.26 20.84
C ASN A 78 6.95 -15.84 20.13
N VAL A 79 7.12 -14.57 19.79
CA VAL A 79 8.26 -14.06 19.03
C VAL A 79 9.20 -13.30 19.96
N ALA A 80 10.28 -13.96 20.39
CA ALA A 80 11.21 -13.40 21.38
C ALA A 80 12.02 -12.19 20.86
N SER A 81 12.29 -12.12 19.57
CA SER A 81 13.00 -11.02 18.93
C SER A 81 12.59 -10.91 17.46
N PHE A 82 12.24 -9.70 17.04
CA PHE A 82 11.80 -9.42 15.68
C PHE A 82 12.27 -8.06 15.18
N THR A 83 12.30 -7.93 13.85
CA THR A 83 12.38 -6.65 13.14
C THR A 83 11.07 -6.44 12.40
N TYR A 84 10.67 -5.19 12.19
CA TYR A 84 9.42 -4.88 11.50
C TYR A 84 9.56 -3.68 10.56
N SER A 85 8.68 -3.63 9.56
CA SER A 85 8.51 -2.49 8.66
C SER A 85 7.03 -2.32 8.32
N CYS A 86 6.57 -1.07 8.25
CA CYS A 86 5.21 -0.74 7.82
C CYS A 86 5.19 0.28 6.68
N CYS A 87 4.10 0.26 5.91
CA CYS A 87 3.86 1.14 4.77
C CYS A 87 2.36 1.27 4.49
N GLU A 88 1.93 2.33 3.81
CA GLU A 88 0.52 2.74 3.63
C GLU A 88 0.11 2.72 2.15
N SER A 89 0.64 1.79 1.35
CA SER A 89 0.33 1.67 -0.08
C SER A 89 0.01 0.23 -0.44
N ASP A 90 -0.79 0.03 -1.48
CA ASP A 90 -1.23 -1.31 -1.86
C ASP A 90 -0.05 -2.25 -2.10
N LEU A 91 -0.14 -3.43 -1.51
CA LEU A 91 0.80 -4.56 -1.62
C LEU A 91 2.26 -4.19 -1.28
N CYS A 92 2.48 -3.09 -0.55
CA CYS A 92 3.81 -2.57 -0.24
C CYS A 92 4.63 -3.48 0.68
N ASN A 93 3.97 -4.40 1.39
CA ASN A 93 4.61 -5.43 2.23
C ASN A 93 5.01 -6.70 1.45
N GLY A 94 4.97 -6.65 0.12
CA GLY A 94 5.54 -7.68 -0.75
C GLY A 94 7.06 -7.78 -0.64
N ALA A 95 7.65 -8.83 -1.23
CA ALA A 95 9.08 -8.81 -1.51
C ALA A 95 9.38 -7.57 -2.36
N SER A 96 10.47 -6.86 -2.08
CA SER A 96 10.88 -5.65 -2.80
C SER A 96 11.25 -5.96 -4.25
N VAL A 97 10.26 -6.29 -5.07
CA VAL A 97 10.34 -6.15 -6.51
C VAL A 97 10.01 -4.69 -6.73
N GLY A 98 11.00 -3.91 -7.17
CA GLY A 98 10.80 -2.50 -7.50
C GLY A 98 9.71 -2.38 -8.56
N ALA A 99 8.46 -2.25 -8.11
CA ALA A 99 7.36 -1.81 -8.93
C ALA A 99 7.70 -0.36 -9.25
N GLY A 100 8.36 -0.17 -10.40
CA GLY A 100 8.64 1.14 -10.94
C GLY A 100 7.35 1.93 -10.91
N ARG A 101 7.30 2.95 -10.05
CA ARG A 101 6.24 3.94 -10.07
C ARG A 101 6.36 4.65 -11.42
N THR A 102 5.75 4.11 -12.47
CA THR A 102 5.45 4.89 -13.66
C THR A 102 4.51 5.98 -13.19
N SER A 103 5.11 7.14 -12.94
CA SER A 103 4.43 8.32 -12.44
C SER A 103 3.28 8.64 -13.38
N ALA A 104 2.04 8.32 -12.97
CA ALA A 104 0.84 8.67 -13.70
C ALA A 104 0.78 10.19 -13.98
N ILE A 105 1.47 10.98 -13.15
CA ILE A 105 1.63 12.43 -13.30
C ILE A 105 2.34 12.79 -14.62
N ALA A 106 3.33 12.01 -15.05
CA ALA A 106 4.04 12.25 -16.32
C ALA A 106 3.16 11.98 -17.55
N LEU A 107 2.26 10.99 -17.46
CA LEU A 107 1.28 10.68 -18.51
C LEU A 107 0.19 11.77 -18.57
N ILE A 108 -0.25 12.28 -17.42
CA ILE A 108 -1.27 13.34 -17.37
C ILE A 108 -0.71 14.66 -17.93
N LEU A 109 0.55 15.02 -17.61
CA LEU A 109 1.18 16.23 -18.16
C LEU A 109 1.35 16.18 -19.68
N SER A 110 1.73 15.02 -20.23
CA SER A 110 1.94 14.86 -21.68
C SER A 110 0.63 14.93 -22.47
N LEU A 111 -0.46 14.35 -21.95
CA LEU A 111 -1.79 14.46 -22.57
C LEU A 111 -2.35 15.90 -22.51
N ALA A 112 -2.12 16.62 -21.41
CA ALA A 112 -2.56 18.01 -21.25
C ALA A 112 -1.86 18.94 -22.25
N LEU A 113 -0.54 18.78 -22.45
CA LEU A 113 0.22 19.58 -23.41
C LEU A 113 -0.15 19.27 -24.87
N PHE A 114 -0.46 18.01 -25.19
CA PHE A 114 -0.90 17.62 -26.53
C PHE A 114 -2.23 18.26 -26.91
N TRP A 115 -3.14 18.45 -25.94
CA TRP A 115 -4.44 19.11 -26.17
C TRP A 115 -4.38 20.64 -26.21
N CYS A 116 -3.31 21.26 -25.73
CA CYS A 116 -3.12 22.72 -25.81
C CYS A 116 -2.54 23.19 -27.14
N ILE A 117 -2.00 22.28 -27.97
CA ILE A 117 -1.36 22.59 -29.25
C ILE A 117 -2.34 22.43 -30.43
N PHE A 118 -3.49 21.77 -30.23
CA PHE A 118 -4.55 21.56 -31.23
C PHE A 118 -5.82 22.37 -30.94
#